data_AF-A0A8T4WWD4-F1
#
_entry.id   AF-A0A8T4WWD4-F1
#
_cell.length_a   1.000
_cell.length_b   1.000
_cell.length_c   1.000
_cell.angle_alpha   90.00
_cell.angle_beta   90.00
_cell.angle_gamma   90.00
#
_symmetry.space_group_name_H-M   'P 1'
#
loop_
_entity.id
_entity.type
_entity.pdbx_description
1 polymer ?
#
loop_
_entity_poly.entity_id
_entity_poly.type
_entity_poly.pdbx_seq_one_letter_code
_entity_poly.pdbx_strand_id
1 'polypeptide(L)'
;MSEGYPDYMEESIKKVEESRSERIDKIPDRMDPDQADEVLNNFHPDYRPEGKKEIEIGPSQGRKAPNEVTEMLEAHSLIDPSEIDLNQIDYDVDVLIIGGGGAGTVAALWAVEEGIDPEEILISTKLRHGDANSMMAQGGIQAADKEDDSPVRHYLDAIGGGHFTNEPDLVKALTMDAPKILDWHEDLGMMYDREEDGNFTELPGGGTSRYRLHSAGDYT
;
A
#
# COMPACT_ATOMS: atom_id res chain seq x y z
N MET A 1 26.79 -25.01 15.18
CA MET A 1 26.50 -24.28 13.94
C MET A 1 25.02 -23.95 14.01
N SER A 2 24.67 -22.67 14.14
CA SER A 2 23.26 -22.25 14.15
C SER A 2 22.73 -22.40 12.72
N GLU A 3 21.94 -23.44 12.47
CA GLU A 3 21.33 -23.69 11.16
C GLU A 3 20.44 -22.49 10.78
N GLY A 4 20.88 -21.68 9.81
CA GLY A 4 20.06 -20.63 9.20
C GLY A 4 20.76 -19.30 8.90
N TYR A 5 21.90 -18.99 9.53
CA TYR A 5 22.62 -17.72 9.30
C TYR A 5 23.99 -17.94 8.63
N PRO A 6 24.45 -17.02 7.76
CA PRO A 6 25.79 -17.08 7.19
C PRO A 6 26.90 -17.05 8.26
N ASP A 7 28.01 -17.73 8.00
CA ASP A 7 29.13 -17.89 8.96
C ASP A 7 29.66 -16.56 9.53
N TYR A 8 29.63 -15.48 8.73
CA TYR A 8 30.09 -14.16 9.19
C TYR A 8 29.22 -13.55 10.30
N MET A 9 27.99 -14.04 10.47
CA MET A 9 27.08 -13.57 11.52
C MET A 9 27.31 -14.27 12.86
N GLU A 10 28.07 -15.38 12.92
CA GLU A 10 28.28 -16.13 14.17
C GLU A 10 28.88 -15.26 15.29
N GLU A 11 29.80 -14.36 14.93
CA GLU A 11 30.41 -13.45 15.91
C GLU A 11 29.39 -12.47 16.51
N SER A 12 28.51 -11.92 15.68
CA SER A 12 27.44 -11.03 16.13
C SER A 12 26.39 -11.77 16.98
N ILE A 13 26.04 -13.00 16.59
CA ILE A 13 25.10 -13.85 17.33
C ILE A 13 25.62 -14.12 18.74
N LYS A 14 26.90 -14.50 18.88
CA LYS A 14 27.53 -14.72 20.19
C LYS A 14 27.45 -13.48 21.09
N LYS A 15 27.76 -12.29 20.56
CA LYS A 15 27.67 -11.02 21.32
C LYS A 15 26.24 -10.72 21.80
N VAL A 16 25.24 -11.03 20.97
CA VAL A 16 23.82 -10.85 21.31
C VAL A 16 23.38 -11.86 22.38
N GLU A 17 23.82 -13.12 22.29
CA GLU A 17 23.53 -14.19 23.25
C GLU A 17 24.17 -13.93 24.62
N GLU A 18 25.44 -13.54 24.66
CA GLU A 18 26.18 -13.21 25.88
C GLU A 18 25.49 -12.08 26.68
N SER A 19 24.96 -11.08 26.00
CA SER A 19 24.28 -9.93 26.62
C SER A 19 22.77 -10.13 26.82
N ARG A 20 22.20 -11.27 26.42
CA ARG A 20 20.74 -11.47 26.37
C ARG A 20 20.09 -11.39 27.76
N SER A 21 20.65 -12.08 28.75
CA SER A 21 20.10 -12.11 30.11
C SER A 21 20.07 -10.73 30.77
N GLU A 22 21.05 -9.87 30.47
CA GLU A 22 21.12 -8.51 31.01
C GLU A 22 20.18 -7.54 30.28
N ARG A 23 19.91 -7.75 28.99
CA ARG A 23 19.05 -6.88 28.17
C ARG A 23 17.57 -7.14 28.36
N ILE A 24 17.17 -8.33 28.84
CA ILE A 24 15.76 -8.69 29.06
C ILE A 24 15.06 -7.69 29.97
N ASP A 25 15.71 -7.28 31.06
CA ASP A 25 15.13 -6.38 32.07
C ASP A 25 15.59 -4.92 31.93
N LYS A 26 16.44 -4.62 30.94
CA LYS A 26 17.06 -3.30 30.76
C LYS A 26 16.42 -2.55 29.59
N ILE A 27 15.68 -1.50 29.91
CA ILE A 27 15.24 -0.52 28.93
C ILE A 27 16.42 0.43 28.66
N PRO A 28 16.88 0.60 27.40
CA PRO A 28 17.90 1.58 27.08
C PRO A 28 17.44 2.98 27.46
N ASP A 29 18.36 3.79 27.98
CA ASP A 29 18.08 5.21 28.20
C ASP A 29 17.75 5.88 26.86
N ARG A 30 16.79 6.80 26.89
CA ARG A 30 16.43 7.56 25.69
C ARG A 30 17.61 8.45 25.29
N MET A 31 18.05 8.33 24.04
CA MET A 31 19.06 9.22 23.48
C MET A 31 18.57 10.67 23.52
N ASP A 32 19.46 11.59 23.83
CA ASP A 32 19.22 13.01 23.56
C ASP A 32 19.30 13.29 22.04
N PRO A 33 18.83 14.45 21.57
CA PRO A 33 18.81 14.78 20.14
C PRO A 33 20.19 14.70 19.47
N ASP A 34 21.26 15.12 20.14
CA ASP A 34 22.60 15.14 19.55
C ASP A 34 23.14 13.70 19.40
N GLN A 35 22.89 12.85 20.40
CA GLN A 35 23.20 11.42 20.33
C GLN A 35 22.42 10.71 19.21
N ALA A 36 21.14 11.04 19.06
CA ALA A 36 20.32 10.49 17.99
C ALA A 36 20.86 10.91 16.62
N ASP A 37 21.22 12.18 16.43
CA ASP A 37 21.81 12.69 15.20
C ASP A 37 23.15 12.02 14.89
N GLU A 38 24.02 11.81 15.90
CA GLU A 38 25.28 11.09 15.71
C GLU A 38 25.05 9.66 15.23
N VAL A 39 24.11 8.93 15.84
CA VAL A 39 23.76 7.56 15.43
C VAL A 39 23.20 7.54 14.02
N LEU A 40 22.30 8.48 13.69
CA LEU A 40 21.71 8.57 12.36
C LEU A 40 22.77 8.84 11.29
N ASN A 41 23.64 9.83 11.50
CA ASN A 41 24.69 10.18 10.55
C ASN A 41 25.70 9.05 10.33
N ASN A 42 26.03 8.27 11.36
CA ASN A 42 27.00 7.18 11.25
C ASN A 42 26.41 5.88 10.67
N PHE A 43 25.17 5.54 11.04
CA PHE A 43 24.63 4.20 10.83
C PHE A 43 23.36 4.15 9.97
N HIS A 44 22.60 5.25 9.86
CA HIS A 44 21.37 5.25 9.09
C HIS A 44 21.66 5.46 7.60
N PRO A 45 21.22 4.55 6.71
CA PRO A 45 21.51 4.66 5.28
C PRO A 45 20.97 5.96 4.66
N ASP A 46 19.85 6.48 5.15
CA ASP A 46 19.31 7.76 4.64
C ASP A 46 20.17 9.01 4.92
N TYR A 47 21.04 8.95 5.92
CA TYR A 47 21.91 10.07 6.32
C TYR A 47 23.30 9.97 5.70
N ARG A 48 23.57 8.91 4.93
CA ARG A 48 24.82 8.77 4.18
C ARG A 48 24.70 9.50 2.85
N PRO A 49 25.37 10.66 2.67
CA PRO A 49 25.24 11.44 1.45
C PRO A 49 25.72 10.67 0.21
N GLU A 50 26.64 9.73 0.37
CA GLU A 50 27.17 8.85 -0.68
C GLU A 50 26.12 7.90 -1.27
N GLY A 51 25.11 7.54 -0.48
CA GLY A 51 24.05 6.60 -0.88
C GLY A 51 22.94 7.23 -1.71
N LYS A 52 22.99 8.55 -1.94
CA LYS A 52 21.93 9.31 -2.61
C LYS A 52 22.51 10.23 -3.67
N LYS A 53 21.83 10.30 -4.81
CA LYS A 53 22.13 11.26 -5.88
C LYS A 53 20.87 12.00 -6.32
N GLU A 54 21.05 13.15 -6.95
CA GLU A 54 19.95 13.91 -7.53
C GLU A 54 19.48 13.23 -8.82
N ILE A 55 18.16 13.20 -9.01
CA ILE A 55 17.54 12.74 -10.25
C ILE A 55 17.78 13.80 -11.32
N GLU A 56 18.38 13.40 -12.43
CA GLU A 56 18.78 14.28 -13.52
C GLU A 56 17.67 14.53 -14.54
N ILE A 57 16.70 13.61 -14.68
CA ILE A 57 15.63 13.67 -15.69
C ILE A 57 14.24 13.32 -15.16
N GLY A 58 13.20 13.81 -15.84
CA GLY A 58 11.80 13.50 -15.57
C GLY A 58 11.12 14.43 -14.54
N PRO A 59 9.85 14.17 -14.17
CA PRO A 59 9.05 15.06 -13.31
C PRO A 59 9.62 15.28 -11.89
N SER A 60 10.48 14.36 -11.44
CA SER A 60 11.14 14.41 -10.12
C SER A 60 12.56 14.97 -10.18
N GLN A 61 12.97 15.57 -11.29
CA GLN A 61 14.30 16.17 -11.47
C GLN A 61 14.67 17.11 -10.30
N GLY A 62 15.91 17.01 -9.84
CA GLY A 62 16.46 17.79 -8.72
C GLY A 62 16.10 17.25 -7.33
N ARG A 63 15.27 16.22 -7.22
CA ARG A 63 15.05 15.51 -5.95
C ARG A 63 16.17 14.51 -5.70
N LYS A 64 16.53 14.31 -4.43
CA LYS A 64 17.48 13.27 -4.02
C LYS A 64 16.77 11.95 -3.77
N ALA A 65 17.33 10.86 -4.29
CA ALA A 65 16.86 9.51 -4.05
C ALA A 65 18.07 8.56 -3.89
N PRO A 66 17.87 7.34 -3.34
CA PRO A 66 18.92 6.32 -3.31
C PRO A 66 19.49 6.06 -4.71
N ASN A 67 20.79 5.80 -4.80
CA ASN A 67 21.51 5.67 -6.07
C ASN A 67 20.84 4.68 -7.04
N GLU A 68 20.42 3.52 -6.55
CA GLU A 68 19.79 2.45 -7.32
C GLU A 68 18.42 2.85 -7.86
N VAL A 69 17.66 3.64 -7.09
CA VAL A 69 16.36 4.17 -7.53
C VAL A 69 16.58 5.18 -8.64
N THR A 70 17.53 6.10 -8.47
CA THR A 70 17.83 7.09 -9.50
C THR A 70 18.34 6.41 -10.78
N GLU A 71 19.23 5.42 -10.69
CA GLU A 71 19.68 4.62 -11.84
C GLU A 71 18.51 3.93 -12.56
N MET A 72 17.54 3.39 -11.82
CA MET A 72 16.37 2.75 -12.40
C MET A 72 15.44 3.75 -13.10
N LEU A 73 15.23 4.93 -12.52
CA LEU A 73 14.40 5.98 -13.11
C LEU A 73 15.02 6.58 -14.37
N GLU A 74 16.35 6.59 -14.43
CA GLU A 74 17.14 7.15 -15.54
C GLU A 74 17.57 6.09 -16.57
N ALA A 75 17.26 4.82 -16.31
CA ALA A 75 17.61 3.73 -17.19
C ALA A 75 16.96 3.91 -18.57
N HIS A 76 17.70 3.55 -19.61
CA HIS A 76 17.12 3.42 -20.94
C HIS A 76 16.04 2.34 -20.94
N SER A 77 15.03 2.54 -21.79
CA SER A 77 14.02 1.52 -22.05
C SER A 77 14.70 0.20 -22.43
N LEU A 78 14.27 -0.91 -21.81
CA LEU A 78 14.70 -2.26 -22.21
C LEU A 78 14.16 -2.66 -23.59
N ILE A 79 13.18 -1.91 -24.09
CA ILE A 79 12.54 -2.12 -25.37
C ILE A 79 13.03 -1.04 -26.33
N ASP A 80 13.54 -1.45 -27.49
CA ASP A 80 13.79 -0.55 -28.62
C ASP A 80 12.46 -0.31 -29.36
N PRO A 81 11.92 0.91 -29.37
CA PRO A 81 10.66 1.19 -30.05
C PRO A 81 10.71 0.94 -31.56
N SER A 82 11.91 0.93 -32.17
CA SER A 82 12.07 0.65 -33.60
C SER A 82 11.92 -0.82 -33.96
N GLU A 83 11.99 -1.72 -32.97
CA GLU A 83 11.77 -3.15 -33.14
C GLU A 83 10.29 -3.55 -33.02
N ILE A 84 9.40 -2.62 -32.60
CA ILE A 84 7.96 -2.87 -32.48
C ILE A 84 7.26 -2.49 -33.78
N ASP A 85 6.67 -3.46 -34.49
CA ASP A 85 5.79 -3.19 -35.63
C ASP A 85 4.37 -2.84 -35.16
N LEU A 86 4.07 -1.54 -35.12
CA LEU A 86 2.76 -1.03 -34.71
C LEU A 86 1.62 -1.37 -35.70
N ASN A 87 1.91 -1.94 -36.87
CA ASN A 87 0.88 -2.40 -37.81
C ASN A 87 0.41 -3.84 -37.52
N GLN A 88 1.14 -4.56 -36.67
CA GLN A 88 0.76 -5.90 -36.24
C GLN A 88 0.15 -5.81 -34.84
N ILE A 89 -1.18 -5.87 -34.78
CA ILE A 89 -1.92 -5.81 -33.53
C ILE A 89 -2.04 -7.23 -32.96
N ASP A 90 -1.46 -7.47 -31.79
CA ASP A 90 -1.60 -8.75 -31.08
C ASP A 90 -2.92 -8.83 -30.29
N TYR A 91 -3.33 -7.71 -29.68
CA TYR A 91 -4.56 -7.57 -28.90
C TYR A 91 -5.25 -6.27 -29.27
N ASP A 92 -6.54 -6.34 -29.55
CA ASP A 92 -7.43 -5.20 -29.78
C ASP A 92 -8.57 -5.32 -28.76
N VAL A 93 -8.79 -4.29 -27.95
CA VAL A 93 -9.74 -4.30 -26.84
C VAL A 93 -10.29 -2.89 -26.61
N ASP A 94 -11.51 -2.80 -26.12
CA ASP A 94 -12.14 -1.53 -25.75
C ASP A 94 -11.54 -0.93 -24.46
N VAL A 95 -11.13 -1.77 -23.50
CA VAL A 95 -10.62 -1.33 -22.19
C VAL A 95 -9.30 -2.02 -21.85
N LEU A 96 -8.24 -1.21 -21.70
CA LEU A 96 -6.95 -1.63 -21.16
C LEU A 96 -6.80 -1.21 -19.70
N ILE A 97 -6.63 -2.18 -18.81
CA ILE A 97 -6.38 -1.97 -17.38
C ILE A 97 -4.94 -2.34 -17.06
N ILE A 98 -4.16 -1.38 -16.55
CA ILE A 98 -2.75 -1.60 -16.16
C ILE A 98 -2.67 -1.77 -14.64
N GLY A 99 -2.53 -3.02 -14.19
CA GLY A 99 -2.44 -3.43 -12.80
C GLY A 99 -3.56 -4.39 -12.40
N GLY A 100 -3.19 -5.53 -11.81
CA GLY A 100 -4.11 -6.58 -11.35
C GLY A 100 -4.29 -6.61 -9.83
N GLY A 101 -4.19 -5.44 -9.18
CA GLY A 101 -4.55 -5.27 -7.77
C GLY A 101 -6.03 -4.92 -7.59
N GLY A 102 -6.47 -4.66 -6.36
CA GLY A 102 -7.89 -4.45 -6.04
C GLY A 102 -8.58 -3.40 -6.92
N ALA A 103 -7.95 -2.25 -7.16
CA ALA A 103 -8.51 -1.21 -8.02
C ALA A 103 -8.70 -1.66 -9.49
N GLY A 104 -7.73 -2.40 -10.05
CA GLY A 104 -7.80 -2.89 -11.42
C GLY A 104 -8.83 -4.00 -11.59
N THR A 105 -8.92 -4.91 -10.61
CA THR A 105 -9.94 -5.96 -10.58
C THR A 105 -11.34 -5.37 -10.45
N VAL A 106 -11.53 -4.41 -9.54
CA VAL A 106 -12.82 -3.70 -9.38
C VAL A 106 -13.18 -2.94 -10.67
N ALA A 107 -12.22 -2.26 -11.31
CA ALA A 107 -12.47 -1.58 -12.58
C ALA A 107 -12.94 -2.55 -13.69
N ALA A 108 -12.35 -3.75 -13.75
CA ALA A 108 -12.76 -4.78 -14.71
C ALA A 108 -14.18 -5.30 -14.41
N LEU A 109 -14.49 -5.60 -13.15
CA LEU A 109 -15.82 -6.05 -12.74
C LEU A 109 -16.88 -4.99 -13.05
N TRP A 110 -16.59 -3.73 -12.72
CA TRP A 110 -17.51 -2.63 -12.97
C TRP A 110 -17.73 -2.38 -14.47
N ALA A 111 -16.68 -2.51 -15.29
CA ALA A 111 -16.82 -2.43 -16.75
C ALA A 111 -17.75 -3.50 -17.31
N VAL A 112 -17.66 -4.74 -16.79
CA VAL A 112 -18.58 -5.83 -17.15
C VAL A 112 -20.02 -5.52 -16.70
N GLU A 113 -20.21 -4.99 -15.49
CA GLU A 113 -21.54 -4.59 -15.00
C GLU A 113 -22.19 -3.46 -15.83
N GLU A 114 -21.37 -2.55 -16.38
CA GLU A 114 -21.81 -1.50 -17.31
C GLU A 114 -22.03 -2.02 -18.75
N GLY A 115 -21.83 -3.33 -18.99
CA GLY A 115 -22.18 -4.01 -20.23
C GLY A 115 -21.05 -4.16 -21.25
N ILE A 116 -19.79 -3.98 -20.84
CA ILE A 116 -18.63 -4.28 -21.68
C ILE A 116 -18.39 -5.80 -21.66
N ASP A 117 -18.29 -6.42 -22.82
CA ASP A 117 -18.02 -7.85 -22.93
C ASP A 117 -16.65 -8.17 -22.30
N PRO A 118 -16.52 -9.21 -21.45
CA PRO A 118 -15.26 -9.54 -20.79
C PRO A 118 -14.08 -9.78 -21.73
N GLU A 119 -14.34 -10.24 -22.96
CA GLU A 119 -13.31 -10.40 -24.00
C GLU A 119 -12.71 -9.07 -24.50
N GLU A 120 -13.43 -7.95 -24.35
CA GLU A 120 -13.01 -6.59 -24.73
C GLU A 120 -12.26 -5.86 -23.59
N ILE A 121 -11.92 -6.57 -22.52
CA ILE A 121 -11.21 -6.04 -21.36
C ILE A 121 -9.88 -6.78 -21.19
N LEU A 122 -8.77 -6.06 -21.32
CA LEU A 122 -7.44 -6.59 -21.07
C LEU A 122 -6.87 -6.06 -19.76
N ILE A 123 -6.61 -6.96 -18.80
CA ILE A 123 -5.83 -6.63 -17.60
C ILE A 123 -4.38 -7.02 -17.83
N SER A 124 -3.49 -6.03 -17.90
CA SER A 124 -2.05 -6.22 -17.96
C SER A 124 -1.42 -5.96 -16.60
N THR A 125 -0.67 -6.92 -16.05
CA THR A 125 -0.01 -6.76 -14.76
C THR A 125 1.36 -7.41 -14.75
N LYS A 126 2.30 -6.79 -14.02
CA LYS A 126 3.70 -7.23 -13.94
C LYS A 126 3.86 -8.57 -13.20
N LEU A 127 3.03 -8.81 -12.20
CA LEU A 127 3.05 -10.02 -11.38
C LEU A 127 1.84 -10.89 -11.72
N ARG A 128 1.65 -11.99 -10.98
CA ARG A 128 0.44 -12.81 -11.15
C ARG A 128 -0.77 -12.04 -10.66
N HIS A 129 -1.94 -12.29 -11.23
CA HIS A 129 -3.17 -11.74 -10.67
C HIS A 129 -3.34 -12.23 -9.22
N GLY A 130 -3.62 -11.31 -8.30
CA GLY A 130 -3.59 -11.57 -6.86
C GLY A 130 -2.20 -11.42 -6.20
N ASP A 131 -1.11 -11.30 -6.94
CA ASP A 131 0.21 -10.97 -6.37
C ASP A 131 0.40 -9.44 -6.39
N ALA A 132 -0.34 -8.76 -5.52
CA ALA A 132 -0.36 -7.31 -5.39
C ALA A 132 -0.44 -6.91 -3.92
N ASN A 133 0.01 -5.69 -3.59
CA ASN A 133 -0.03 -5.20 -2.21
C ASN A 133 -1.45 -5.19 -1.61
N SER A 134 -2.50 -5.19 -2.45
CA SER A 134 -3.89 -5.35 -1.99
C SER A 134 -4.11 -6.63 -1.18
N MET A 135 -3.42 -7.74 -1.50
CA MET A 135 -3.50 -8.98 -0.73
C MET A 135 -2.83 -8.90 0.65
N MET A 136 -1.94 -7.92 0.84
CA MET A 136 -1.23 -7.72 2.11
C MET A 136 -2.01 -6.80 3.07
N ALA A 137 -3.19 -6.32 2.66
CA ALA A 137 -4.00 -5.45 3.50
C ALA A 137 -4.62 -6.24 4.65
N GLN A 138 -4.34 -5.82 5.89
CA GLN A 138 -4.83 -6.49 7.11
C GLN A 138 -5.89 -5.69 7.86
N GLY A 139 -5.86 -4.35 7.77
CA GLY A 139 -6.68 -3.49 8.62
C GLY A 139 -8.17 -3.53 8.29
N GLY A 140 -8.52 -3.43 7.00
CA GLY A 140 -9.90 -3.36 6.55
C GLY A 140 -10.19 -2.14 5.67
N ILE A 141 -11.46 -1.98 5.31
CA ILE A 141 -12.00 -0.86 4.54
C ILE A 141 -12.89 0.01 5.44
N GLN A 142 -12.90 1.33 5.22
CA GLN A 142 -13.76 2.22 6.00
C GLN A 142 -15.08 2.53 5.29
N ALA A 143 -16.21 2.31 5.96
CA ALA A 143 -17.53 2.70 5.49
C ALA A 143 -18.39 3.16 6.68
N ALA A 144 -19.05 4.32 6.57
CA ALA A 144 -19.94 4.81 7.62
C ALA A 144 -21.36 4.27 7.41
N ASP A 145 -21.62 3.04 7.88
CA ASP A 145 -22.85 2.28 7.67
C ASP A 145 -23.85 2.36 8.84
N LYS A 146 -23.40 2.70 10.06
CA LYS A 146 -24.25 2.75 11.26
C LYS A 146 -24.93 4.09 11.54
N GLU A 147 -26.02 4.04 12.31
CA GLU A 147 -26.85 5.21 12.67
C GLU A 147 -26.11 6.28 13.48
N ASP A 148 -25.08 5.92 14.26
CA ASP A 148 -24.32 6.85 15.10
C ASP A 148 -23.12 7.50 14.37
N ASP A 149 -22.94 7.15 13.10
CA ASP A 149 -21.99 7.76 12.17
C ASP A 149 -22.68 8.31 10.91
N SER A 150 -21.92 8.92 10.00
CA SER A 150 -22.42 9.26 8.67
C SER A 150 -21.30 9.45 7.65
N PRO A 151 -21.61 9.27 6.34
CA PRO A 151 -20.65 9.58 5.27
C PRO A 151 -20.11 11.02 5.30
N VAL A 152 -20.91 11.98 5.78
CA VAL A 152 -20.47 13.37 5.98
C VAL A 152 -19.41 13.48 7.07
N ARG A 153 -19.53 12.72 8.15
CA ARG A 153 -18.49 12.67 9.21
C ARG A 153 -17.22 12.00 8.70
N HIS A 154 -17.37 10.90 7.97
CA HIS A 154 -16.24 10.24 7.30
C HIS A 154 -15.50 11.21 6.35
N TYR A 155 -16.23 12.00 5.56
CA TYR A 155 -15.66 13.06 4.73
C TYR A 155 -14.83 14.07 5.53
N LEU A 156 -15.36 14.56 6.67
CA LEU A 156 -14.67 15.53 7.51
C LEU A 156 -13.40 14.95 8.14
N ASP A 157 -13.45 13.70 8.61
CA ASP A 157 -12.28 13.00 9.14
C ASP A 157 -11.21 12.81 8.06
N ALA A 158 -11.60 12.41 6.84
CA ALA A 158 -10.69 12.20 5.72
C ALA A 158 -10.03 13.49 5.23
N ILE A 159 -10.80 14.58 5.06
CA ILE A 159 -10.28 15.90 4.71
C ILE A 159 -9.35 16.45 5.79
N GLY A 160 -9.74 16.29 7.07
CA GLY A 160 -8.92 16.70 8.20
C GLY A 160 -7.62 15.91 8.28
N GLY A 161 -7.67 14.59 8.07
CA GLY A 161 -6.51 13.70 8.04
C GLY A 161 -5.53 14.00 6.90
N GLY A 162 -6.03 14.46 5.74
CA GLY A 162 -5.19 14.95 4.65
C GLY A 162 -4.76 16.41 4.79
N HIS A 163 -4.96 17.02 5.96
CA HIS A 163 -4.58 18.41 6.24
C HIS A 163 -5.17 19.42 5.23
N PHE A 164 -6.38 19.14 4.73
CA PHE A 164 -7.07 19.96 3.72
C PHE A 164 -6.31 20.12 2.38
N THR A 165 -5.38 19.21 2.08
CA THR A 165 -4.63 19.19 0.80
C THR A 165 -5.25 18.22 -0.22
N ASN A 166 -6.31 17.52 0.15
CA ASN A 166 -7.05 16.60 -0.72
C ASN A 166 -7.86 17.35 -1.77
N GLU A 167 -8.17 16.66 -2.86
CA GLU A 167 -9.22 17.08 -3.80
C GLU A 167 -10.61 16.79 -3.19
N PRO A 168 -11.40 17.83 -2.85
CA PRO A 168 -12.64 17.65 -2.07
C PRO A 168 -13.67 16.75 -2.75
N ASP A 169 -13.83 16.88 -4.07
CA ASP A 169 -14.81 16.10 -4.82
C ASP A 169 -14.47 14.60 -4.84
N LEU A 170 -13.18 14.25 -4.84
CA LEU A 170 -12.73 12.85 -4.78
C LEU A 170 -12.95 12.26 -3.39
N VAL A 171 -12.65 13.02 -2.32
CA VAL A 171 -12.91 12.55 -0.95
C VAL A 171 -14.41 12.41 -0.71
N LYS A 172 -15.22 13.29 -1.29
CA LYS A 172 -16.68 13.18 -1.24
C LYS A 172 -17.15 11.90 -1.92
N ALA A 173 -16.73 11.61 -3.15
CA ALA A 173 -17.09 10.37 -3.83
C ALA A 173 -16.69 9.14 -3.00
N LEU A 174 -15.42 9.09 -2.55
CA LEU A 174 -14.88 8.01 -1.72
C LEU A 174 -15.74 7.73 -0.48
N THR A 175 -16.09 8.78 0.27
CA THR A 175 -16.74 8.63 1.58
C THR A 175 -18.25 8.46 1.48
N MET A 176 -18.90 9.09 0.50
CA MET A 176 -20.34 8.98 0.27
C MET A 176 -20.73 7.63 -0.33
N ASP A 177 -19.89 7.09 -1.23
CA ASP A 177 -20.17 5.82 -1.88
C ASP A 177 -19.74 4.61 -1.03
N ALA A 178 -18.88 4.81 -0.01
CA ALA A 178 -18.32 3.71 0.79
C ALA A 178 -19.35 2.70 1.34
N PRO A 179 -20.50 3.10 1.92
CA PRO A 179 -21.50 2.14 2.39
C PRO A 179 -22.06 1.28 1.25
N LYS A 180 -22.36 1.90 0.10
CA LYS A 180 -22.83 1.19 -1.10
C LYS A 180 -21.78 0.19 -1.61
N ILE A 181 -20.50 0.55 -1.55
CA ILE A 181 -19.41 -0.33 -1.99
C ILE A 181 -19.26 -1.54 -1.04
N LEU A 182 -19.51 -1.35 0.26
CA LEU A 182 -19.51 -2.45 1.23
C LEU A 182 -20.58 -3.49 0.88
N ASP A 183 -21.82 -3.03 0.60
CA ASP A 183 -22.92 -3.89 0.16
C ASP A 183 -22.60 -4.61 -1.16
N TRP A 184 -22.04 -3.87 -2.13
CA TRP A 184 -21.65 -4.44 -3.42
C TRP A 184 -20.57 -5.53 -3.29
N HIS A 185 -19.61 -5.35 -2.39
CA HIS A 185 -18.63 -6.40 -2.10
C HIS A 185 -19.29 -7.66 -1.52
N GLU A 186 -20.29 -7.52 -0.65
CA GLU A 186 -21.04 -8.67 -0.14
C GLU A 186 -21.81 -9.42 -1.22
N ASP A 187 -22.43 -8.68 -2.14
CA ASP A 187 -23.13 -9.25 -3.29
C ASP A 187 -22.17 -10.06 -4.19
N LEU A 188 -20.90 -9.65 -4.27
CA LEU A 188 -19.83 -10.39 -4.96
C LEU A 188 -19.30 -11.59 -4.14
N GLY A 189 -19.70 -11.74 -2.89
CA GLY A 189 -19.32 -12.86 -2.01
C GLY A 189 -18.21 -12.56 -1.00
N MET A 190 -17.88 -11.28 -0.77
CA MET A 190 -16.97 -10.89 0.31
C MET A 190 -17.59 -11.22 1.68
N MET A 191 -16.81 -11.82 2.57
CA MET A 191 -17.28 -12.26 3.89
C MET A 191 -16.72 -11.36 4.98
N TYR A 192 -17.32 -10.18 5.16
CA TYR A 192 -16.95 -9.29 6.27
C TYR A 192 -17.28 -9.93 7.62
N ASP A 193 -16.48 -9.59 8.63
CA ASP A 193 -16.70 -10.00 10.01
C ASP A 193 -18.01 -9.39 10.54
N ARG A 194 -18.80 -10.19 11.26
CA ARG A 194 -20.12 -9.80 11.76
C ARG A 194 -20.26 -10.05 13.25
N GLU A 195 -21.04 -9.18 13.87
CA GLU A 195 -21.54 -9.34 15.24
C GLU A 195 -22.63 -10.43 15.31
N GLU A 196 -23.01 -10.84 16.53
CA GLU A 196 -24.05 -11.86 16.74
C GLU A 196 -25.43 -11.49 16.15
N ASP A 197 -25.71 -10.19 16.01
CA ASP A 197 -26.96 -9.67 15.45
C ASP A 197 -26.95 -9.59 13.91
N GLY A 198 -25.82 -9.93 13.28
CA GLY A 198 -25.62 -9.92 11.84
C GLY A 198 -25.11 -8.58 11.27
N ASN A 199 -24.97 -7.53 12.07
CA ASN A 199 -24.35 -6.28 11.61
C ASN A 199 -22.84 -6.45 11.39
N PHE A 200 -22.24 -5.58 10.58
CA PHE A 200 -20.79 -5.56 10.42
C PHE A 200 -20.09 -5.20 11.73
N THR A 201 -19.03 -5.95 12.03
CA THR A 201 -18.07 -5.55 13.07
C THR A 201 -17.36 -4.27 12.63
N GLU A 202 -17.21 -3.33 13.55
CA GLU A 202 -16.47 -2.09 13.33
C GLU A 202 -15.26 -2.01 14.27
N LEU A 203 -14.11 -1.72 13.69
CA LEU A 203 -12.87 -1.49 14.41
C LEU A 203 -12.52 0.01 14.45
N PRO A 204 -11.72 0.45 15.43
CA PRO A 204 -11.17 1.80 15.45
C PRO A 204 -10.13 1.99 14.34
N GLY A 205 -10.19 3.11 13.62
CA GLY A 205 -9.18 3.52 12.66
C GLY A 205 -8.39 4.74 13.13
N GLY A 206 -7.13 4.87 12.72
CA GLY A 206 -6.34 6.08 12.96
C GLY A 206 -7.00 7.31 12.32
N GLY A 207 -7.13 8.41 13.09
CA GLY A 207 -7.71 9.66 12.60
C GLY A 207 -9.24 9.67 12.43
N THR A 208 -9.93 8.61 12.87
CA THR A 208 -11.40 8.51 12.80
C THR A 208 -12.08 9.05 14.06
N SER A 209 -13.22 9.70 13.89
CA SER A 209 -14.06 10.18 15.01
C SER A 209 -15.12 9.18 15.47
N ARG A 210 -15.38 8.14 14.65
CA ARG A 210 -16.28 7.00 14.92
C ARG A 210 -15.65 5.71 14.39
N TYR A 211 -16.04 4.58 14.96
CA TYR A 211 -15.66 3.28 14.42
C TYR A 211 -16.40 3.07 13.11
N ARG A 212 -15.69 2.56 12.11
CA ARG A 212 -16.20 2.38 10.74
C ARG A 212 -15.29 1.49 9.89
N LEU A 213 -14.35 0.79 10.50
CA LEU A 213 -13.36 -0.04 9.81
C LEU A 213 -13.83 -1.48 9.81
N HIS A 214 -14.08 -2.04 8.63
CA HIS A 214 -14.57 -3.41 8.46
C HIS A 214 -13.47 -4.30 7.90
N SER A 215 -13.21 -5.40 8.59
CA SER A 215 -12.32 -6.47 8.17
C SER A 215 -13.13 -7.65 7.64
N ALA A 216 -12.54 -8.43 6.76
CA ALA A 216 -12.93 -9.81 6.51
C ALA A 216 -11.78 -10.65 7.04
N GLY A 217 -12.08 -11.54 8.00
CA GLY A 217 -11.09 -12.22 8.82
C GLY A 217 -9.86 -12.76 8.06
N ASP A 218 -8.74 -12.78 8.77
CA ASP A 218 -7.51 -13.44 8.32
C ASP A 218 -7.73 -14.96 8.39
N TYR A 219 -8.07 -15.57 7.27
CA TYR A 219 -8.08 -17.02 7.12
C TYR A 219 -6.67 -17.51 6.73
N THR A 220 -5.65 -17.21 7.56
CA THR A 220 -4.32 -17.85 7.50
C THR A 220 -3.84 -18.38 8.84
#